data_AF-A0A651FXN2-F1
#
_entry.id   AF-A0A651FXN2-F1
#
_cell.length_a   1.000
_cell.length_b   1.000
_cell.length_c   1.000
_cell.angle_alpha   90.00
_cell.angle_beta   90.00
_cell.angle_gamma   90.00
#
_symmetry.space_group_name_H-M   'P 1'
#
loop_
_entity.id
_entity.type
_entity.pdbx_description
1 polymer ?
#
loop_
_entity_poly.entity_id
_entity_poly.type
_entity_poly.pdbx_seq_one_letter_code
_entity_poly.pdbx_strand_id
1 'polypeptide(L)'
;MYQTLQSISTLRSVILVLATLVFLVALGGCSSERQSTVSTDSQAAWPRAVAGHQPLAPGEHPRLFFRRSDLPELRARAETPEGQLILARLRFLLNGSDGRSLPEERRPLDMEFGKTEHRIDLPPWALSLSHPMGYGFLYQLTGDPHYADLSHQAMQLLLMGYRDKDPTGRYSFVRPAGPLRAGPSLGLVAMGYDMSYDGWTPGFRARVAQALEYYEYEHQDRPRRTPYTL
;
A
#
# COMPACT_ATOMS: atom_id res chain seq x y z
N MET A 1 -58.19 1.62 -34.04
CA MET A 1 -57.42 1.64 -35.31
C MET A 1 -56.40 2.78 -35.41
N TYR A 2 -56.25 3.67 -34.41
CA TYR A 2 -55.26 4.78 -34.43
C TYR A 2 -53.94 4.48 -33.70
N GLN A 3 -53.92 3.53 -32.75
CA GLN A 3 -52.71 3.20 -31.98
C GLN A 3 -51.68 2.36 -32.75
N THR A 4 -52.10 1.61 -33.77
CA THR A 4 -51.20 0.72 -34.52
C THR A 4 -50.33 1.47 -35.54
N LEU A 5 -50.73 2.67 -35.97
CA LEU A 5 -49.98 3.46 -36.96
C LEU A 5 -48.85 4.29 -36.33
N GLN A 6 -48.94 4.65 -35.05
CA GLN A 6 -47.87 5.38 -34.34
C GLN A 6 -46.63 4.51 -34.06
N SER A 7 -46.80 3.18 -33.95
CA SER A 7 -45.68 2.26 -33.69
C SER A 7 -44.77 2.03 -34.90
N ILE A 8 -45.26 2.28 -36.12
CA ILE A 8 -44.50 2.04 -37.36
C ILE A 8 -43.63 3.27 -37.70
N SER A 9 -44.02 4.49 -37.30
CA SER A 9 -43.21 5.68 -37.54
C SER A 9 -41.99 5.77 -36.61
N THR A 10 -42.14 5.39 -35.34
CA THR A 10 -41.03 5.36 -34.36
C THR A 10 -39.97 4.32 -34.73
N LEU A 11 -40.35 3.16 -35.26
CA LEU A 11 -39.39 2.13 -35.68
C LEU A 11 -38.56 2.58 -36.89
N ARG A 12 -39.16 3.33 -37.84
CA ARG A 12 -38.44 3.90 -38.99
C ARG A 12 -37.47 5.00 -38.58
N SER A 13 -37.82 5.82 -37.59
CA SER A 13 -36.92 6.87 -37.07
C SER A 13 -35.73 6.29 -36.31
N VAL A 14 -35.90 5.20 -35.54
CA VAL A 14 -34.81 4.55 -34.81
C VAL A 14 -33.82 3.85 -35.75
N ILE A 15 -34.31 3.19 -36.80
CA ILE A 15 -33.46 2.54 -37.82
C ILE A 15 -32.65 3.59 -38.61
N LEU A 16 -33.26 4.75 -38.93
CA LEU A 16 -32.53 5.82 -39.62
C LEU A 16 -31.42 6.40 -38.73
N VAL A 17 -31.68 6.66 -37.44
CA VAL A 17 -30.67 7.22 -36.51
C VAL A 17 -29.51 6.24 -36.27
N LEU A 18 -29.79 4.93 -36.16
CA LEU A 18 -28.74 3.91 -36.02
C LEU A 18 -27.89 3.76 -37.29
N ALA A 19 -28.50 3.86 -38.48
CA ALA A 19 -27.76 3.82 -39.74
C ALA A 19 -26.83 5.05 -39.91
N THR A 20 -27.26 6.24 -39.50
CA THR A 20 -26.41 7.44 -39.53
C THR A 20 -25.26 7.37 -38.51
N LEU A 21 -25.49 6.77 -37.33
CA LEU A 21 -24.44 6.63 -36.31
C LEU A 21 -23.34 5.65 -36.75
N VAL A 22 -23.70 4.57 -37.46
CA VAL A 22 -22.72 3.61 -38.01
C VAL A 22 -21.91 4.23 -39.15
N PHE A 23 -22.52 5.10 -39.97
CA PHE A 23 -21.80 5.77 -41.07
C PHE A 23 -20.84 6.87 -40.58
N LEU A 24 -21.15 7.54 -39.47
CA LEU A 24 -20.25 8.54 -38.87
C LEU A 24 -19.00 7.94 -38.21
N VAL A 25 -19.07 6.69 -37.74
CA VAL A 25 -17.91 5.96 -37.23
C VAL A 25 -16.99 5.48 -38.36
N ALA A 26 -17.52 5.23 -39.56
CA ALA A 26 -16.75 4.76 -40.71
C ALA A 26 -15.91 5.85 -41.42
N LEU A 27 -16.25 7.14 -41.26
CA LEU A 27 -15.57 8.25 -41.94
C LEU A 27 -14.64 9.08 -41.05
N GLY A 28 -14.55 8.77 -39.75
CA GLY A 28 -13.64 9.44 -38.81
C GLY A 28 -12.24 8.83 -38.71
N GLY A 29 -11.95 7.78 -39.48
CA GLY A 29 -10.69 7.04 -39.50
C GLY A 29 -9.58 7.68 -40.34
N CYS A 30 -9.46 9.01 -40.35
CA CYS A 30 -8.19 9.64 -40.74
C CYS A 30 -7.25 9.50 -39.55
N SER A 31 -6.61 8.34 -39.46
CA SER A 31 -5.42 8.11 -38.64
C SER A 31 -4.38 9.15 -39.05
N SER A 32 -4.39 10.31 -38.37
CA SER A 32 -3.25 11.20 -38.38
C SER A 32 -2.14 10.39 -37.73
N GLU A 33 -1.31 9.82 -38.60
CA GLU A 33 -0.04 9.21 -38.27
C GLU A 33 0.81 10.35 -37.70
N ARG A 34 0.59 10.64 -36.42
CA ARG A 34 1.36 11.60 -35.66
C ARG A 34 2.72 10.93 -35.52
N GLN A 35 3.57 11.17 -36.52
CA GLN A 35 5.01 10.94 -36.44
C GLN A 35 5.47 11.69 -35.21
N SER A 36 5.46 10.97 -34.10
CA SER A 36 6.13 11.37 -32.89
C SER A 36 7.58 11.38 -33.31
N THR A 37 8.10 12.57 -33.61
CA THR A 37 9.53 12.79 -33.68
C THR A 37 10.05 12.49 -32.28
N VAL A 38 10.35 11.21 -32.05
CA VAL A 38 11.07 10.75 -30.88
C VAL A 38 12.39 11.50 -30.94
N SER A 39 12.49 12.55 -30.13
CA SER A 39 13.71 13.32 -29.99
C SER A 39 14.81 12.32 -29.63
N THR A 40 15.85 12.27 -30.46
CA THR A 40 17.09 11.51 -30.23
C THR A 40 17.82 11.92 -28.95
N ASP A 41 17.33 12.94 -28.24
CA ASP A 41 17.77 13.37 -26.90
C ASP A 41 17.46 12.35 -25.77
N SER A 42 16.78 11.24 -26.08
CA SER A 42 16.36 10.23 -25.10
C SER A 42 17.30 9.03 -24.94
N GLN A 43 18.54 9.08 -25.48
CA GLN A 43 19.59 8.10 -25.19
C GLN A 43 20.41 8.41 -23.93
N ALA A 44 19.91 9.23 -23.01
CA ALA A 44 20.55 9.36 -21.70
C ALA A 44 20.56 7.97 -21.04
N ALA A 45 21.75 7.37 -20.91
CA ALA A 45 21.93 6.02 -20.39
C ALA A 45 21.24 5.89 -19.03
N TRP A 46 20.23 5.03 -18.97
CA TRP A 46 19.61 4.66 -17.71
C TRP A 46 20.55 3.70 -16.95
N PRO A 47 20.79 3.91 -15.64
CA PRO A 47 20.25 4.97 -14.78
C PRO A 47 21.00 6.31 -14.90
N ARG A 48 20.24 7.44 -14.90
CA ARG A 48 20.80 8.80 -14.86
C ARG A 48 21.07 9.23 -13.42
N ALA A 49 22.26 9.77 -13.16
CA ALA A 49 22.58 10.36 -11.86
C ALA A 49 21.62 11.52 -11.54
N VAL A 50 21.01 11.49 -10.35
CA VAL A 50 20.16 12.58 -9.86
C VAL A 50 21.06 13.70 -9.36
N ALA A 51 20.93 14.90 -9.94
CA ALA A 51 21.72 16.06 -9.53
C ALA A 51 21.52 16.36 -8.04
N GLY A 52 22.61 16.54 -7.31
CA GLY A 52 22.58 16.79 -5.87
C GLY A 52 22.30 15.54 -5.01
N HIS A 53 22.26 14.33 -5.57
CA HIS A 53 22.12 13.10 -4.79
C HIS A 53 23.31 12.94 -3.85
N GLN A 54 23.04 12.93 -2.54
CA GLN A 54 24.02 12.64 -1.51
C GLN A 54 23.97 11.15 -1.16
N PRO A 55 25.11 10.47 -0.97
CA PRO A 55 25.13 9.12 -0.40
C PRO A 55 24.39 9.07 0.95
N LEU A 56 23.91 7.88 1.33
CA LEU A 56 23.33 7.65 2.65
C LEU A 56 24.45 7.56 3.69
N ALA A 57 24.25 8.18 4.85
CA ALA A 57 25.14 7.98 5.98
C ALA A 57 24.90 6.60 6.62
N PRO A 58 25.94 5.97 7.21
CA PRO A 58 25.78 4.73 7.97
C PRO A 58 24.74 4.89 9.09
N GLY A 59 23.76 3.97 9.15
CA GLY A 59 22.70 4.01 10.15
C GLY A 59 21.65 5.11 9.94
N GLU A 60 21.66 5.82 8.81
CA GLU A 60 20.66 6.85 8.50
C GLU A 60 19.27 6.25 8.29
N HIS A 61 18.28 6.76 9.05
CA HIS A 61 16.87 6.42 8.92
C HIS A 61 16.00 7.66 9.20
N PRO A 62 14.79 7.76 8.61
CA PRO A 62 14.30 6.97 7.48
C PRO A 62 15.11 7.24 6.20
N ARG A 63 15.08 6.31 5.24
CA ARG A 63 15.82 6.43 3.98
C ARG A 63 15.15 5.79 2.75
N LEU A 64 14.04 5.08 2.91
CA LEU A 64 13.37 4.43 1.79
C LEU A 64 12.50 5.39 0.97
N PHE A 65 11.79 6.31 1.63
CA PHE A 65 10.86 7.25 0.96
C PHE A 65 11.29 8.71 1.07
N PHE A 66 11.90 9.07 2.20
CA PHE A 66 12.41 10.40 2.48
C PHE A 66 13.57 10.28 3.47
N ARG A 67 14.35 11.34 3.60
CA ARG A 67 15.40 11.52 4.60
C ARG A 67 14.98 12.54 5.65
N ARG A 68 15.71 12.58 6.77
CA ARG A 68 15.46 13.58 7.82
C ARG A 68 15.51 15.03 7.32
N SER A 69 16.34 15.31 6.31
CA SER A 69 16.43 16.62 5.66
C SER A 69 15.10 17.07 5.03
N ASP A 70 14.21 16.13 4.70
CA ASP A 70 12.96 16.40 3.99
C ASP A 70 11.81 16.68 4.98
N LEU A 71 12.01 16.44 6.28
CA LEU A 71 10.98 16.63 7.31
C LEU A 71 10.43 18.07 7.40
N PRO A 72 11.23 19.14 7.25
CA PRO A 72 10.67 20.50 7.23
C PRO A 72 9.66 20.69 6.10
N GLU A 73 9.95 20.18 4.90
CA GLU A 73 9.03 20.27 3.77
C GLU A 73 7.80 19.39 3.96
N LEU A 74 7.97 18.16 4.47
CA LEU A 74 6.86 17.26 4.75
C LEU A 74 5.91 17.82 5.81
N ARG A 75 6.44 18.48 6.85
CA ARG A 75 5.63 19.18 7.85
C ARG A 75 4.87 20.35 7.24
N ALA A 76 5.52 21.17 6.41
CA ALA A 76 4.84 22.25 5.69
C ALA A 76 3.72 21.70 4.78
N ARG A 77 3.94 20.58 4.08
CA ARG A 77 2.91 19.92 3.27
C ARG A 77 1.76 19.39 4.14
N ALA A 78 2.06 18.84 5.30
CA ALA A 78 1.06 18.35 6.25
C ALA A 78 0.14 19.47 6.78
N GLU A 79 0.61 20.72 6.84
CA GLU A 79 -0.17 21.88 7.26
C GLU A 79 -1.18 22.37 6.20
N THR A 80 -1.01 21.97 4.94
CA THR A 80 -1.96 22.31 3.87
C THR A 80 -3.32 21.63 4.06
N PRO A 81 -4.43 22.16 3.49
CA PRO A 81 -5.73 21.50 3.56
C PRO A 81 -5.72 20.06 3.04
N GLU A 82 -4.99 19.81 1.95
CA GLU A 82 -4.81 18.46 1.39
C GLU A 82 -4.03 17.56 2.36
N GLY A 83 -2.91 18.05 2.89
CA GLY A 83 -2.10 17.33 3.87
C GLY A 83 -2.90 16.93 5.11
N GLN A 84 -3.73 17.83 5.63
CA GLN A 84 -4.60 17.55 6.78
C GLN A 84 -5.64 16.45 6.46
N LEU A 85 -6.22 16.43 5.26
CA LEU A 85 -7.13 15.36 4.83
C LEU A 85 -6.42 14.01 4.71
N ILE A 86 -5.20 14.00 4.17
CA ILE A 86 -4.36 12.79 4.10
C ILE A 86 -4.06 12.27 5.51
N LEU A 87 -3.67 13.14 6.45
CA LEU A 87 -3.39 12.76 7.83
C LEU A 87 -4.63 12.29 8.57
N ALA A 88 -5.78 12.93 8.36
CA ALA A 88 -7.06 12.47 8.91
C ALA A 88 -7.40 11.07 8.39
N ARG A 89 -7.20 10.81 7.09
CA ARG A 89 -7.42 9.49 6.50
C ARG A 89 -6.45 8.45 7.06
N LEU A 90 -5.17 8.80 7.21
CA LEU A 90 -4.17 7.90 7.83
C LEU A 90 -4.58 7.51 9.25
N ARG A 91 -4.95 8.49 10.09
CA ARG A 91 -5.41 8.25 11.47
C ARG A 91 -6.62 7.33 11.51
N PHE A 92 -7.61 7.59 10.66
CA PHE A 92 -8.76 6.70 10.51
C PHE A 92 -8.35 5.28 10.12
N LEU A 93 -7.41 5.10 9.20
CA LEU A 93 -6.95 3.77 8.78
C LEU A 93 -6.15 3.02 9.85
N LEU A 94 -5.63 3.71 10.87
CA LEU A 94 -4.83 3.10 11.93
C LEU A 94 -5.68 2.54 13.08
N ASN A 95 -6.83 3.16 13.39
CA ASN A 95 -7.68 2.70 14.50
C ASN A 95 -9.17 3.01 14.35
N GLY A 96 -9.62 3.51 13.20
CA GLY A 96 -11.00 3.91 12.95
C GLY A 96 -11.36 5.29 13.50
N SER A 97 -10.41 6.00 14.12
CA SER A 97 -10.63 7.30 14.75
C SER A 97 -9.40 8.21 14.63
N ASP A 98 -8.71 8.52 15.73
CA ASP A 98 -7.67 9.56 15.85
C ASP A 98 -6.23 9.07 15.61
N GLY A 99 -6.07 7.77 15.35
CA GLY A 99 -4.78 7.11 15.18
C GLY A 99 -3.93 6.99 16.45
N ARG A 100 -4.48 7.23 17.65
CA ARG A 100 -3.74 7.21 18.93
C ARG A 100 -3.85 5.90 19.71
N SER A 101 -4.44 4.87 19.12
CA SER A 101 -4.47 3.51 19.68
C SER A 101 -4.15 2.48 18.60
N LEU A 102 -3.85 1.24 19.00
CA LEU A 102 -3.83 0.10 18.08
C LEU A 102 -5.24 -0.25 17.61
N PRO A 103 -5.39 -0.87 16.42
CA PRO A 103 -6.68 -1.40 16.01
C PRO A 103 -7.06 -2.59 16.90
N GLU A 104 -8.32 -2.60 17.35
CA GLU A 104 -8.91 -3.72 18.09
C GLU A 104 -9.22 -4.90 17.15
N GLU A 105 -9.66 -4.59 15.94
CA GLU A 105 -10.00 -5.55 14.90
C GLU A 105 -8.76 -6.12 14.24
N ARG A 106 -8.59 -7.44 14.33
CA ARG A 106 -7.43 -8.18 13.82
C ARG A 106 -7.86 -9.54 13.34
N ARG A 107 -7.18 -10.09 12.34
CA ARG A 107 -7.39 -11.48 11.95
C ARG A 107 -6.71 -12.42 12.97
N PRO A 108 -7.44 -13.38 13.57
CA PRO A 108 -6.87 -14.41 14.44
C PRO A 108 -5.73 -15.22 13.80
N LEU A 109 -4.79 -15.67 14.63
CA LEU A 109 -3.57 -16.38 14.23
C LEU A 109 -3.81 -17.82 13.75
N ASP A 110 -4.86 -18.45 14.24
CA ASP A 110 -5.18 -19.88 14.13
C ASP A 110 -6.12 -20.21 12.96
N MET A 111 -6.66 -19.19 12.28
CA MET A 111 -7.59 -19.44 11.18
C MET A 111 -6.89 -19.84 9.88
N GLU A 112 -7.57 -20.72 9.13
CA GLU A 112 -7.21 -21.04 7.76
C GLU A 112 -7.18 -19.78 6.88
N PHE A 113 -6.26 -19.74 5.93
CA PHE A 113 -5.97 -18.56 5.10
C PHE A 113 -5.56 -18.96 3.69
N GLY A 114 -5.69 -18.03 2.75
CA GLY A 114 -5.39 -18.26 1.34
C GLY A 114 -6.49 -18.97 0.55
N LYS A 115 -7.52 -19.48 1.24
CA LYS A 115 -8.71 -20.08 0.66
C LYS A 115 -9.79 -19.04 0.39
N THR A 116 -10.40 -19.09 -0.79
CA THR A 116 -11.41 -18.12 -1.24
C THR A 116 -12.75 -18.26 -0.52
N GLU A 117 -13.04 -19.42 0.05
CA GLU A 117 -14.27 -19.76 0.75
C GLU A 117 -14.31 -19.22 2.19
N HIS A 118 -13.17 -18.87 2.77
CA HIS A 118 -13.06 -18.35 4.15
C HIS A 118 -12.77 -16.85 4.16
N ARG A 119 -13.68 -16.09 3.56
CA ARG A 119 -13.60 -14.62 3.49
C ARG A 119 -14.13 -13.98 4.76
N ILE A 120 -13.37 -13.04 5.30
CA ILE A 120 -13.77 -12.20 6.42
C ILE A 120 -13.50 -10.75 6.02
N ASP A 121 -14.57 -9.97 5.91
CA ASP A 121 -14.47 -8.55 5.62
C ASP A 121 -14.23 -7.80 6.92
N LEU A 122 -12.95 -7.59 7.24
CA LEU A 122 -12.54 -6.74 8.34
C LEU A 122 -12.70 -5.26 7.95
N PRO A 123 -12.99 -4.37 8.92
CA PRO A 123 -13.16 -2.97 8.61
C PRO A 123 -11.86 -2.34 8.06
N PRO A 124 -11.93 -1.18 7.37
CA PRO A 124 -10.76 -0.55 6.76
C PRO A 124 -9.61 -0.27 7.73
N TRP A 125 -9.92 -0.10 9.02
CA TRP A 125 -8.99 0.19 10.12
C TRP A 125 -8.50 -1.05 10.88
N ALA A 126 -8.87 -2.27 10.48
CA ALA A 126 -8.30 -3.47 11.07
C ALA A 126 -6.79 -3.56 10.80
N LEU A 127 -6.07 -4.28 11.67
CA LEU A 127 -4.63 -4.46 11.55
C LEU A 127 -4.22 -4.87 10.12
N SER A 128 -3.22 -4.17 9.60
CA SER A 128 -2.59 -4.41 8.31
C SER A 128 -1.08 -4.37 8.44
N LEU A 129 -0.38 -4.94 7.47
CA LEU A 129 1.09 -4.95 7.43
C LEU A 129 1.70 -3.54 7.36
N SER A 130 0.91 -2.53 6.95
CA SER A 130 1.34 -1.14 6.85
C SER A 130 1.20 -0.34 8.15
N HIS A 131 0.63 -0.90 9.22
CA HIS A 131 0.43 -0.15 10.48
C HIS A 131 1.72 0.38 11.11
N PRO A 132 2.82 -0.41 11.23
CA PRO A 132 4.07 0.12 11.75
C PRO A 132 4.59 1.30 10.93
N MET A 133 4.45 1.26 9.59
CA MET A 133 4.83 2.38 8.73
C MET A 133 3.96 3.62 9.00
N GLY A 134 2.64 3.44 9.14
CA GLY A 134 1.73 4.57 9.39
C GLY A 134 1.99 5.26 10.73
N TYR A 135 2.18 4.51 11.82
CA TYR A 135 2.58 5.08 13.10
C TYR A 135 3.99 5.68 13.05
N GLY A 136 4.95 4.98 12.42
CA GLY A 136 6.31 5.52 12.21
C GLY A 136 6.29 6.86 11.49
N PHE A 137 5.44 7.02 10.46
CA PHE A 137 5.32 8.28 9.74
C PHE A 137 4.78 9.41 10.63
N LEU A 138 3.76 9.13 11.46
CA LEU A 138 3.26 10.09 12.43
C LEU A 138 4.34 10.46 13.46
N TYR A 139 5.17 9.51 13.90
CA TYR A 139 6.34 9.78 14.75
C TYR A 139 7.33 10.73 14.07
N GLN A 140 7.70 10.48 12.81
CA GLN A 140 8.64 11.34 12.08
C GLN A 140 8.13 12.77 11.89
N LEU A 141 6.83 12.92 11.57
CA LEU A 141 6.21 14.23 11.41
C LEU A 141 6.12 15.01 12.71
N THR A 142 5.75 14.36 13.82
CA THR A 142 5.39 15.04 15.07
C THR A 142 6.48 15.05 16.12
N GLY A 143 7.38 14.07 16.09
CA GLY A 143 8.31 13.77 17.19
C GLY A 143 7.65 13.16 18.43
N ASP A 144 6.34 12.86 18.42
CA ASP A 144 5.62 12.30 19.57
C ASP A 144 6.00 10.81 19.76
N PRO A 145 6.71 10.45 20.85
CA PRO A 145 7.17 9.08 21.08
C PRO A 145 6.03 8.07 21.20
N HIS A 146 4.80 8.51 21.52
CA HIS A 146 3.62 7.65 21.54
C HIS A 146 3.42 6.89 20.23
N TYR A 147 3.68 7.55 19.09
CA TYR A 147 3.55 6.89 17.79
C TYR A 147 4.68 5.88 17.53
N ALA A 148 5.88 6.10 18.07
CA ALA A 148 6.94 5.09 18.02
C ALA A 148 6.57 3.83 18.81
N ASP A 149 5.94 4.01 19.98
CA ASP A 149 5.44 2.92 20.82
C ASP A 149 4.30 2.14 20.15
N LEU A 150 3.37 2.82 19.49
CA LEU A 150 2.32 2.16 18.70
C LEU A 150 2.90 1.41 17.51
N SER A 151 3.90 1.98 16.82
CA SER A 151 4.61 1.30 15.74
C SER A 151 5.31 0.04 16.23
N HIS A 152 5.98 0.11 17.38
CA HIS A 152 6.64 -1.01 18.05
C HIS A 152 5.63 -2.14 18.32
N GLN A 153 4.49 -1.81 18.95
CA GLN A 153 3.46 -2.81 19.26
C GLN A 153 2.82 -3.41 18.00
N ALA A 154 2.54 -2.59 16.99
CA ALA A 154 2.04 -3.08 15.71
C ALA A 154 3.03 -4.04 15.05
N MET A 155 4.33 -3.72 15.07
CA MET A 155 5.38 -4.57 14.52
C MET A 155 5.46 -5.91 15.27
N GLN A 156 5.34 -5.90 16.60
CA GLN A 156 5.29 -7.13 17.39
C GLN A 156 4.12 -8.03 16.98
N LEU A 157 2.93 -7.48 16.73
CA LEU A 157 1.78 -8.26 16.24
C LEU A 157 2.11 -8.96 14.91
N LEU A 158 2.75 -8.25 13.97
CA LEU A 158 3.13 -8.85 12.69
C LEU A 158 4.16 -9.98 12.86
N LEU A 159 5.15 -9.81 13.75
CA LEU A 159 6.15 -10.83 14.07
C LEU A 159 5.55 -12.04 14.80
N MET A 160 4.47 -11.86 15.57
CA MET A 160 3.70 -12.97 16.18
C MET A 160 2.86 -13.74 15.17
N GLY A 161 2.71 -13.21 13.96
CA GLY A 161 2.01 -13.83 12.83
C GLY A 161 0.60 -13.30 12.59
N TYR A 162 0.22 -12.17 13.21
CA TYR A 162 -1.06 -11.55 12.91
C TYR A 162 -1.06 -11.14 11.43
N ARG A 163 -2.15 -11.48 10.76
CA ARG A 163 -2.27 -11.37 9.31
C ARG A 163 -2.79 -10.00 8.92
N ASP A 164 -2.54 -9.67 7.66
CA ASP A 164 -3.15 -8.51 7.03
C ASP A 164 -4.68 -8.63 6.99
N LYS A 165 -5.36 -7.48 6.97
CA LYS A 165 -6.80 -7.36 6.82
C LYS A 165 -7.36 -7.85 5.47
N ASP A 166 -6.52 -8.28 4.53
CA ASP A 166 -6.95 -8.99 3.32
C ASP A 166 -8.09 -9.98 3.61
N PRO A 167 -9.21 -9.94 2.85
CA PRO A 167 -10.38 -10.75 3.15
C PRO A 167 -10.13 -12.25 3.20
N THR A 168 -9.06 -12.73 2.54
CA THR A 168 -8.66 -14.14 2.53
C THR A 168 -7.40 -14.42 3.37
N GLY A 169 -6.89 -13.43 4.12
CA GLY A 169 -5.72 -13.56 5.00
C GLY A 169 -4.42 -13.93 4.27
N ARG A 170 -4.32 -13.61 2.97
CA ARG A 170 -3.20 -14.05 2.11
C ARG A 170 -1.87 -13.41 2.46
N TYR A 171 -1.91 -12.18 2.94
CA TYR A 171 -0.72 -11.41 3.28
C TYR A 171 -0.44 -11.54 4.78
N SER A 172 0.81 -11.82 5.10
CA SER A 172 1.33 -11.97 6.46
C SER A 172 2.84 -11.96 6.40
N PHE A 173 3.48 -11.42 7.43
CA PHE A 173 4.93 -11.57 7.54
C PHE A 173 5.29 -13.04 7.77
N VAL A 174 4.63 -13.68 8.74
CA VAL A 174 4.80 -15.10 9.05
C VAL A 174 3.83 -15.94 8.21
N ARG A 175 4.36 -16.89 7.43
CA ARG A 175 3.60 -17.83 6.60
C ARG A 175 2.56 -17.14 5.69
N PRO A 176 3.00 -16.30 4.73
CA PRO A 176 2.12 -15.76 3.69
C PRO A 176 1.54 -16.88 2.81
N ALA A 177 0.42 -16.61 2.13
CA ALA A 177 -0.21 -17.57 1.21
C ALA A 177 0.55 -17.63 -0.13
N GLY A 178 1.74 -18.25 -0.10
CA GLY A 178 2.59 -18.44 -1.27
C GLY A 178 3.65 -17.33 -1.47
N PRO A 179 4.65 -17.60 -2.33
CA PRO A 179 5.78 -16.69 -2.56
C PRO A 179 5.35 -15.33 -3.13
N LEU A 180 4.28 -15.28 -3.93
CA LEU A 180 3.73 -14.03 -4.48
C LEU A 180 3.18 -13.06 -3.42
N ARG A 181 2.93 -13.55 -2.21
CA ARG A 181 2.46 -12.74 -1.07
C ARG A 181 3.58 -12.42 -0.09
N ALA A 182 4.68 -13.18 -0.13
CA ALA A 182 5.84 -12.98 0.70
C ALA A 182 6.56 -11.65 0.39
N GLY A 183 6.82 -11.36 -0.89
CA GLY A 183 7.52 -10.15 -1.31
C GLY A 183 6.84 -8.86 -0.82
N PRO A 184 5.56 -8.62 -1.13
CA PRO A 184 4.84 -7.45 -0.62
C PRO A 184 4.79 -7.39 0.92
N SER A 185 4.66 -8.54 1.58
CA SER A 185 4.62 -8.59 3.05
C SER A 185 5.96 -8.19 3.67
N LEU A 186 7.06 -8.71 3.14
CA LEU A 186 8.42 -8.33 3.52
C LEU A 186 8.67 -6.84 3.27
N GLY A 187 8.26 -6.33 2.10
CA GLY A 187 8.41 -4.92 1.74
C GLY A 187 7.71 -3.99 2.73
N LEU A 188 6.45 -4.26 3.10
CA LEU A 188 5.71 -3.42 4.05
C LEU A 188 6.31 -3.46 5.47
N VAL A 189 6.81 -4.62 5.92
CA VAL A 189 7.49 -4.73 7.21
C VAL A 189 8.82 -3.96 7.20
N ALA A 190 9.59 -4.05 6.11
CA ALA A 190 10.82 -3.28 5.94
C ALA A 190 10.57 -1.77 5.91
N MET A 191 9.48 -1.32 5.30
CA MET A 191 9.06 0.10 5.35
C MET A 191 8.72 0.53 6.78
N GLY A 192 8.00 -0.31 7.53
CA GLY A 192 7.70 -0.07 8.94
C GLY A 192 8.96 0.04 9.81
N TYR A 193 9.94 -0.83 9.56
CA TYR A 193 11.24 -0.82 10.20
C TYR A 193 12.01 0.49 9.93
N ASP A 194 12.14 0.87 8.66
CA ASP A 194 12.85 2.09 8.26
C ASP A 194 12.24 3.35 8.86
N MET A 195 10.90 3.46 8.80
CA MET A 195 10.18 4.65 9.25
C MET A 195 10.23 4.85 10.77
N SER A 196 10.32 3.76 11.53
CA SER A 196 10.19 3.76 12.99
C SER A 196 11.51 3.54 13.71
N TYR A 197 12.60 3.36 12.96
CA TYR A 197 13.91 2.94 13.47
C TYR A 197 14.34 3.73 14.71
N ASP A 198 14.36 5.06 14.64
CA ASP A 198 14.86 5.90 15.74
C ASP A 198 13.99 5.91 16.99
N GLY A 199 12.71 5.54 16.85
CA GLY A 199 11.78 5.46 17.95
C GLY A 199 11.89 4.14 18.74
N TRP A 200 12.67 3.18 18.28
CA TRP A 200 12.77 1.85 18.88
C TRP A 200 14.07 1.63 19.64
N THR A 201 14.01 0.75 20.64
CA THR A 201 15.21 0.34 21.38
C THR A 201 16.20 -0.41 20.47
N PRO A 202 17.52 -0.34 20.72
CA PRO A 202 18.51 -1.08 19.95
C PRO A 202 18.22 -2.59 19.87
N GLY A 203 17.77 -3.20 20.97
CA GLY A 203 17.44 -4.63 21.01
C GLY A 203 16.24 -4.97 20.11
N PHE A 204 15.19 -4.15 20.12
CA PHE A 204 14.06 -4.39 19.23
C PHE A 204 14.43 -4.19 17.76
N ARG A 205 15.23 -3.16 17.44
CA ARG A 205 15.75 -2.97 16.08
C ARG A 205 16.53 -4.18 15.59
N ALA A 206 17.45 -4.69 16.40
CA ALA A 206 18.24 -5.87 16.06
C ALA A 206 17.34 -7.09 15.78
N ARG A 207 16.30 -7.30 16.61
CA ARG A 207 15.33 -8.39 16.43
C ARG A 207 14.57 -8.27 15.10
N VAL A 208 14.06 -7.09 14.75
CA VAL A 208 13.35 -6.89 13.48
C VAL A 208 14.30 -7.00 12.29
N ALA A 209 15.51 -6.45 12.38
CA ALA A 209 16.54 -6.56 11.35
C ALA A 209 16.87 -8.03 11.06
N GLN A 210 17.05 -8.82 12.10
CA GLN A 210 17.28 -10.26 11.98
C GLN A 210 16.10 -10.99 11.35
N ALA A 211 14.86 -10.63 11.73
CA ALA A 211 13.67 -11.21 11.12
C ALA A 211 13.54 -10.88 9.62
N LEU A 212 14.03 -9.71 9.19
CA LEU A 212 14.09 -9.30 7.78
C LEU A 212 15.24 -9.99 7.02
N GLU A 213 16.43 -10.06 7.61
CA GLU A 213 17.62 -10.67 7.02
C GLU A 213 17.44 -12.17 6.80
N TYR A 214 16.96 -12.87 7.84
CA TYR A 214 16.67 -14.30 7.79
C TYR A 214 15.21 -14.57 7.41
N TYR A 215 14.59 -13.66 6.63
CA TYR A 215 13.24 -13.88 6.15
C TYR A 215 13.21 -15.09 5.21
N GLU A 216 12.75 -16.22 5.72
CA GLU A 216 12.50 -17.41 4.93
C GLU A 216 11.01 -17.56 4.66
N TYR A 217 10.68 -17.78 3.39
CA TYR A 217 9.35 -18.27 3.04
C TYR A 217 9.15 -19.67 3.62
N GLU A 218 8.45 -19.76 4.75
CA GLU A 218 8.05 -21.02 5.33
C GLU A 218 6.81 -21.56 4.60
N HIS A 219 6.95 -22.69 3.90
CA HIS A 219 5.83 -23.36 3.26
C HIS A 219 4.79 -23.76 4.32
N GLN A 220 3.51 -23.66 3.97
CA GLN A 220 2.41 -23.94 4.91
C GLN A 220 2.43 -25.38 5.45
N ASP A 221 3.00 -26.32 4.70
CA ASP A 221 3.03 -27.73 5.08
C ASP A 221 4.16 -28.07 6.07
N ARG A 222 5.03 -27.10 6.39
CA ARG A 222 6.09 -27.30 7.38
C ARG A 222 5.58 -27.00 8.79
N PRO A 223 5.99 -27.79 9.80
CA PRO A 223 5.71 -27.47 11.19
C PRO A 223 6.28 -26.08 11.50
N ARG A 224 5.48 -25.24 12.18
CA ARG A 224 5.87 -23.88 12.54
C ARG A 224 7.21 -23.96 13.29
N ARG A 225 8.28 -23.40 12.72
CA ARG A 225 9.50 -23.18 13.48
C ARG A 225 9.14 -22.33 14.70
N THR A 226 9.67 -22.70 15.86
CA THR A 226 9.51 -21.91 17.09
C THR A 226 9.82 -20.45 16.73
N PRO A 227 8.92 -19.50 17.06
CA PRO A 227 9.18 -18.08 16.76
C PRO A 227 10.57 -17.76 17.30
N TYR A 228 11.36 -17.01 16.52
CA TYR A 228 12.74 -16.61 16.83
C TYR A 228 12.89 -16.37 18.34
N THR A 229 13.40 -17.38 19.03
CA THR A 229 13.47 -17.41 20.49
C THR A 229 14.79 -16.74 20.81
N LEU A 230 14.74 -15.41 20.92
CA LEU A 230 15.87 -14.53 21.18
C LEU A 230 15.49 -13.51 22.26
#